data_AF-A0A355DYR9-F1
#
_entry.id   AF-A0A355DYR9-F1
#
_cell.length_a   1.000
_cell.length_b   1.000
_cell.length_c   1.000
_cell.angle_alpha   90.00
_cell.angle_beta   90.00
_cell.angle_gamma   90.00
#
_symmetry.space_group_name_H-M   'P 1'
#
loop_
_entity.id
_entity.type
_entity.pdbx_description
1 polymer ?
#
loop_
_entity_poly.entity_id
_entity_poly.type
_entity_poly.pdbx_seq_one_letter_code
_entity_poly.pdbx_strand_id
1 'polypeptide(L)'
;MQWNIYDPEEFYDELFLAKGQPRPSADPLIKWMQGLRPDELQRHRETAQIALLKLGVTFNVYSDNQGIERVFPFDIIPRIVSTQEWAGLEKGLKQRIAALNLFLAD
;
A
#
# COMPACT_ATOMS: atom_id res chain seq x y z
N MET A 1 -17.34 -8.72 2.54
CA MET A 1 -16.73 -8.75 1.19
C MET A 1 -16.51 -10.21 0.81
N GLN A 2 -16.90 -10.64 -0.39
CA GLN A 2 -16.73 -12.04 -0.82
C GLN A 2 -15.39 -12.18 -1.56
N TRP A 3 -14.31 -12.46 -0.84
CA TRP A 3 -12.96 -12.58 -1.42
C TRP A 3 -12.75 -13.86 -2.23
N ASN A 4 -13.59 -14.88 -2.00
CA ASN A 4 -13.50 -16.19 -2.68
C ASN A 4 -13.90 -16.14 -4.16
N ILE A 5 -14.44 -15.02 -4.64
CA ILE A 5 -14.86 -14.81 -6.03
C ILE A 5 -13.98 -13.80 -6.77
N TYR A 6 -13.04 -13.14 -6.08
CA TYR A 6 -12.12 -12.19 -6.70
C TYR A 6 -11.20 -12.92 -7.68
N ASP A 7 -11.04 -12.36 -8.89
CA ASP A 7 -10.27 -12.94 -9.97
C ASP A 7 -9.31 -11.86 -10.52
N PRO A 8 -7.98 -12.06 -10.42
CA PRO A 8 -7.01 -11.13 -10.98
C PRO A 8 -6.85 -11.25 -12.51
N GLU A 9 -7.56 -12.19 -13.15
CA GLU A 9 -7.50 -12.46 -14.60
C GLU A 9 -6.06 -12.71 -15.08
N GLU A 10 -5.60 -12.00 -16.11
CA GLU A 10 -4.25 -12.14 -16.68
C GLU A 10 -3.21 -11.23 -16.00
N PHE A 11 -3.61 -10.44 -15.00
CA PHE A 11 -2.73 -9.49 -14.34
C PHE A 11 -2.01 -10.11 -13.14
N TYR A 12 -0.80 -9.60 -12.88
CA TYR A 12 -0.14 -9.88 -11.62
C TYR A 12 -0.84 -9.08 -10.52
N ASP A 13 -1.40 -9.78 -9.54
CA ASP A 13 -1.99 -9.19 -8.35
C ASP A 13 -1.16 -9.51 -7.10
N GLU A 14 -1.14 -8.57 -6.16
CA GLU A 14 -0.22 -8.53 -5.04
C GLU A 14 -0.75 -9.35 -3.86
N LEU A 15 -2.06 -9.63 -3.86
CA LEU A 15 -2.76 -10.35 -2.81
C LEU A 15 -3.21 -11.73 -3.28
N PHE A 16 -3.50 -11.92 -4.58
CA PHE A 16 -4.03 -13.15 -5.15
C PHE A 16 -3.11 -13.74 -6.24
N LEU A 17 -2.95 -15.06 -6.22
CA LEU A 17 -2.25 -15.83 -7.26
C LEU A 17 -3.16 -16.18 -8.43
N ALA A 18 -4.43 -16.41 -8.11
CA ALA A 18 -5.48 -16.83 -9.03
C ALA A 18 -6.83 -16.56 -8.36
N LYS A 19 -7.92 -16.83 -9.09
CA LYS A 19 -9.28 -16.69 -8.60
C LYS A 19 -9.49 -17.31 -7.22
N GLY A 20 -9.84 -16.47 -6.25
CA GLY A 20 -10.10 -16.87 -4.87
C GLY A 20 -8.91 -17.49 -4.13
N GLN A 21 -7.70 -17.40 -4.68
CA GLN A 21 -6.48 -17.98 -4.09
C GLN A 21 -5.51 -16.87 -3.65
N PRO A 22 -5.53 -16.48 -2.36
CA PRO A 22 -4.55 -15.55 -1.83
C PRO A 22 -3.11 -16.06 -1.92
N ARG A 23 -2.16 -15.14 -2.06
CA ARG A 23 -0.73 -15.41 -1.88
C ARG A 23 -0.46 -15.82 -0.43
N PRO A 24 0.51 -16.72 -0.17
CA PRO A 24 0.85 -17.12 1.20
C PRO A 24 1.21 -15.94 2.12
N SER A 25 1.88 -14.91 1.60
CA SER A 25 2.21 -13.69 2.35
C SER A 25 0.98 -12.83 2.67
N ALA A 26 -0.05 -12.87 1.82
CA ALA A 26 -1.27 -12.08 1.98
C ALA A 26 -2.36 -12.81 2.80
N ASP A 27 -2.24 -14.13 3.02
CA ASP A 27 -3.24 -14.94 3.73
C ASP A 27 -3.64 -14.37 5.11
N PRO A 28 -2.72 -13.91 5.98
CA PRO A 28 -3.10 -13.31 7.27
C PRO A 28 -3.93 -12.04 7.11
N LEU A 29 -3.60 -11.20 6.12
CA LEU A 29 -4.34 -9.97 5.82
C LEU A 29 -5.75 -10.31 5.32
N ILE A 30 -5.88 -11.24 4.37
CA ILE A 30 -7.18 -11.65 3.82
C ILE A 30 -8.07 -12.24 4.92
N LYS A 31 -7.53 -13.09 5.81
CA LYS A 31 -8.27 -13.63 6.95
C LYS A 31 -8.75 -12.54 7.91
N TRP A 32 -7.89 -11.57 8.22
CA TRP A 32 -8.28 -10.42 9.03
C TRP A 32 -9.41 -9.62 8.36
N MET A 33 -9.28 -9.32 7.07
CA MET A 33 -10.30 -8.59 6.30
C MET A 33 -11.63 -9.36 6.16
N GLN A 34 -11.60 -10.68 6.12
CA GLN A 34 -12.80 -11.53 6.12
C GLN A 34 -13.57 -11.47 7.45
N GLY A 35 -12.88 -11.22 8.57
CA GLY A 35 -13.48 -11.07 9.89
C GLY A 35 -14.10 -9.70 10.15
N LEU A 36 -13.84 -8.70 9.29
CA LEU A 36 -14.37 -7.35 9.46
C LEU A 36 -15.83 -7.24 9.03
N ARG A 37 -16.59 -6.47 9.80
CA ARG A 37 -17.92 -6.00 9.39
C ARG A 37 -17.78 -4.96 8.26
N PRO A 38 -18.77 -4.83 7.36
CA PRO A 38 -18.68 -3.92 6.22
C PRO A 38 -18.39 -2.45 6.59
N ASP A 39 -18.82 -2.00 7.77
CA ASP A 39 -18.64 -0.64 8.28
C ASP A 39 -17.25 -0.40 8.92
N GLU A 40 -16.57 -1.45 9.36
CA GLU A 40 -15.32 -1.32 10.11
C GLU A 40 -14.17 -0.83 9.24
N LEU A 41 -14.12 -1.26 7.98
CA LEU A 41 -13.09 -0.82 7.05
C LEU A 41 -13.21 0.69 6.77
N GLN A 42 -14.44 1.18 6.60
CA GLN A 42 -14.71 2.61 6.44
C GLN A 42 -14.30 3.39 7.69
N ARG A 43 -14.60 2.86 8.88
CA ARG A 43 -14.21 3.48 10.15
C ARG A 43 -12.69 3.52 10.33
N HIS A 44 -11.98 2.48 9.92
CA HIS A 44 -10.51 2.48 9.91
C HIS A 44 -9.96 3.55 8.96
N ARG A 45 -10.55 3.70 7.78
CA ARG A 45 -10.19 4.74 6.80
C ARG A 45 -10.36 6.15 7.37
N GLU A 46 -11.51 6.43 7.99
CA GLU A 46 -11.80 7.73 8.62
C GLU A 46 -10.86 8.02 9.79
N THR A 47 -10.59 7.00 10.62
CA THR A 47 -9.65 7.13 11.74
C THR A 47 -8.24 7.42 11.26
N ALA A 48 -7.77 6.73 10.22
CA ALA A 48 -6.46 6.97 9.61
C ALA A 48 -6.37 8.38 9.02
N GLN A 49 -7.43 8.86 8.35
CA GLN A 49 -7.48 10.21 7.78
C GLN A 49 -7.37 11.30 8.87
N ILE A 50 -8.09 11.14 9.99
CA ILE A 50 -7.99 12.06 11.14
C ILE A 50 -6.58 12.01 11.74
N ALA A 51 -5.99 10.82 11.87
CA ALA A 51 -4.64 10.67 12.42
C ALA A 51 -3.59 11.36 11.54
N LEU A 52 -3.65 11.17 10.21
CA LEU A 52 -2.74 11.81 9.26
C LEU A 52 -2.86 13.34 9.27
N LEU A 53 -4.08 13.87 9.36
CA LEU A 53 -4.31 15.31 9.52
C LEU A 53 -3.64 15.83 10.80
N LYS A 54 -3.82 15.13 11.92
CA LYS A 54 -3.21 15.50 13.22
C LYS A 54 -1.69 15.40 13.23
N LEU A 55 -1.12 14.52 12.43
CA LEU A 55 0.33 14.36 12.26
C LEU A 55 0.93 15.37 11.28
N GLY A 56 0.12 16.23 10.66
CA GLY A 56 0.59 17.19 9.66
C GLY A 56 1.02 16.54 8.35
N VAL A 57 0.52 15.34 8.04
CA VAL A 57 0.76 14.66 6.75
C VAL A 57 -0.20 15.26 5.71
N THR A 58 0.00 16.55 5.44
CA THR A 58 -0.82 17.35 4.52
C THR A 58 0.03 17.91 3.38
N PHE A 59 -0.62 18.28 2.28
CA PHE A 59 -0.02 19.00 1.17
C PHE A 59 -0.91 20.18 0.76
N ASN A 60 -0.27 21.23 0.24
CA ASN A 60 -0.96 22.41 -0.25
C ASN A 60 -1.47 22.18 -1.67
N VAL A 61 -2.78 22.36 -1.86
CA VAL A 61 -3.38 22.39 -3.20
C VAL A 61 -3.42 23.85 -3.66
N TYR A 62 -2.57 24.20 -4.62
CA TYR A 62 -2.46 25.56 -5.17
C TYR A 62 -3.53 25.88 -6.23
N SER A 63 -4.57 25.06 -6.40
CA SER A 63 -5.53 25.22 -7.50
C SER A 63 -6.45 26.43 -7.37
N ASP A 64 -6.70 26.95 -6.16
CA ASP A 64 -7.81 27.90 -5.94
C ASP A 64 -7.49 29.11 -5.05
N ASN A 65 -6.23 29.55 -4.90
CA ASN A 65 -5.85 30.74 -4.10
C ASN A 65 -6.30 30.69 -2.61
N GLN A 66 -6.83 29.56 -2.13
CA GLN A 66 -7.40 29.40 -0.78
C GLN A 66 -6.50 28.61 0.18
N GLY A 67 -5.31 28.16 -0.25
CA GLY A 67 -4.35 27.50 0.64
C GLY A 67 -4.95 26.33 1.42
N ILE A 68 -5.81 25.54 0.78
CA ILE A 68 -6.51 24.45 1.46
C ILE A 68 -5.53 23.29 1.64
N GLU A 69 -5.18 23.01 2.89
CA GLU A 69 -4.44 21.82 3.27
C GLU A 69 -5.30 20.57 3.04
N ARG A 70 -4.76 19.60 2.29
CA ARG A 70 -5.37 18.28 2.13
C ARG A 70 -4.46 17.21 2.72
N VAL A 71 -5.07 16.22 3.36
CA VAL A 71 -4.37 15.00 3.79
C VAL A 71 -3.91 14.23 2.54
N PHE A 72 -2.69 13.70 2.57
CA PHE A 72 -2.24 12.80 1.51
C PHE A 72 -3.23 11.64 1.31
N PRO A 73 -3.55 11.25 0.06
CA PRO A 73 -4.31 10.04 -0.19
C PRO A 73 -3.61 8.86 0.47
N PHE A 74 -4.34 8.13 1.31
CA PHE A 74 -3.80 7.03 2.10
C PHE A 74 -4.69 5.81 1.94
N ASP A 75 -4.06 4.68 1.62
CA ASP A 75 -4.71 3.37 1.61
C ASP A 75 -4.41 2.66 2.93
N ILE A 76 -5.45 2.14 3.57
CA ILE A 76 -5.34 1.39 4.82
C ILE A 76 -4.99 -0.08 4.58
N ILE A 77 -5.09 -0.57 3.34
CA ILE A 77 -4.72 -1.93 2.96
C ILE A 77 -3.24 -1.95 2.60
N PRO A 78 -2.38 -2.64 3.38
CA PRO A 78 -0.95 -2.65 3.12
C PRO A 78 -0.62 -3.53 1.93
N ARG A 79 0.37 -3.11 1.13
CA ARG A 79 1.03 -3.98 0.16
C ARG A 79 2.05 -4.85 0.89
N ILE A 80 1.75 -6.14 1.02
CA ILE A 80 2.64 -7.09 1.70
C ILE A 80 3.80 -7.47 0.77
N VAL A 81 5.03 -7.25 1.24
CA VAL A 81 6.26 -7.72 0.59
C VAL A 81 6.86 -8.82 1.46
N SER A 82 7.04 -10.01 0.90
CA SER A 82 7.60 -11.13 1.66
C SER A 82 9.08 -10.90 1.99
N THR A 83 9.59 -11.54 3.05
CA THR A 83 11.02 -11.45 3.41
C THR A 83 11.93 -11.88 2.27
N GLN A 84 11.56 -12.92 1.52
CA GLN A 84 12.35 -13.44 0.40
C GLN A 84 12.39 -12.44 -0.77
N GLU A 85 11.25 -11.83 -1.08
CA GLU A 85 11.15 -10.78 -2.11
C GLU A 85 11.93 -9.53 -1.70
N TRP A 86 11.75 -9.08 -0.46
CA TRP A 86 12.45 -7.93 0.09
C TRP A 86 13.96 -8.10 0.07
N ALA A 87 14.49 -9.28 0.43
CA ALA A 87 15.92 -9.54 0.43
C ALA A 87 16.55 -9.36 -0.97
N GLY A 88 15.84 -9.78 -2.03
CA GLY A 88 16.28 -9.55 -3.41
C GLY A 88 16.21 -8.08 -3.80
N LEU A 89 15.08 -7.43 -3.50
CA LEU A 89 14.83 -6.03 -3.83
C LEU A 89 15.81 -5.09 -3.12
N GLU A 90 16.03 -5.28 -1.82
CA GLU A 90 16.96 -4.48 -1.01
C GLU A 90 18.38 -4.53 -1.58
N LYS A 91 18.87 -5.73 -1.91
CA LYS A 91 20.20 -5.91 -2.51
C LYS A 91 20.31 -5.15 -3.85
N GLY A 92 19.30 -5.27 -4.70
CA GLY A 92 19.25 -4.58 -5.99
C GLY A 92 19.20 -3.06 -5.85
N LEU A 93 18.40 -2.55 -4.91
CA LEU A 93 18.33 -1.11 -4.64
C LEU A 93 19.66 -0.55 -4.14
N LYS A 94 20.32 -1.23 -3.20
CA LYS A 94 21.65 -0.82 -2.70
C LYS A 94 22.68 -0.76 -3.83
N GLN A 95 22.72 -1.79 -4.67
CA GLN A 95 23.59 -1.83 -5.84
C GLN A 95 23.32 -0.66 -6.80
N ARG A 96 22.04 -0.43 -7.13
CA ARG A 96 21.63 0.61 -8.08
C ARG A 96 21.99 2.02 -7.60
N ILE A 97 21.73 2.31 -6.33
CA ILE A 97 22.07 3.61 -5.73
C ILE A 97 23.59 3.82 -5.73
N ALA A 98 24.37 2.79 -5.38
CA ALA A 98 25.83 2.89 -5.41
C ALA A 98 26.35 3.20 -6.83
N ALA A 99 25.84 2.51 -7.85
CA ALA A 99 26.24 2.75 -9.24
C ALA A 99 25.85 4.16 -9.71
N LEU A 100 24.63 4.62 -9.41
CA LEU A 100 24.17 5.96 -9.77
C LEU A 100 24.99 7.05 -9.08
N ASN A 101 25.34 6.88 -7.81
CA ASN A 101 26.16 7.85 -7.08
C ASN A 101 27.58 7.94 -7.65
N LEU A 102 28.19 6.81 -8.03
CA LEU A 102 29.50 6.81 -8.68
C LEU A 102 29.43 7.46 -10.06
N PHE A 103 28.39 7.20 -10.84
CA PHE A 103 28.18 7.84 -12.14
C PHE A 103 28.00 9.35 -12.04
N LEU A 104 27.28 9.85 -11.03
CA LEU A 104 27.12 11.29 -10.81
C LEU A 104 28.42 11.99 -10.34
N ALA A 105 29.38 11.22 -9.83
CA ALA A 105 30.65 11.73 -9.34
C ALA A 105 31.77 11.70 -10.40
N ASP A 106 31.51 11.11 -11.57
CA ASP A 106 32.34 11.12 -12.78
C ASP A 106 31.96 12.32 -13.67
#